data_AF-A0A8J6XXT8-F1
#
_entry.id   AF-A0A8J6XXT8-F1
#
_cell.length_a   1.000
_cell.length_b   1.000
_cell.length_c   1.000
_cell.angle_alpha   90.00
_cell.angle_beta   90.00
_cell.angle_gamma   90.00
#
_symmetry.space_group_name_H-M   'P 1'
#
loop_
_entity.id
_entity.type
_entity.pdbx_description
1 polymer ?
#
loop_
_entity_poly.entity_id
_entity_poly.type
_entity_poly.pdbx_seq_one_letter_code
_entity_poly.pdbx_strand_id
1 'polypeptide(L)'
;MMDVNDVKTETEPMINIRDLSIRCGCCETYQTLSSYAPGDGYNVYTYECENDTCRPEQTRTLVEVPVVLDLFAQRHPESGCDGGCGTGG
;
A
#
# COMPACT_ATOMS: atom_id res chain seq x y z
N MET A 1 38.86 20.36 -14.13
CA MET A 1 38.31 19.97 -12.81
C MET A 1 36.81 19.82 -13.04
N MET A 2 36.29 18.60 -13.03
CA MET A 2 34.85 18.37 -13.21
C MET A 2 34.14 18.50 -11.87
N ASP A 3 33.06 19.26 -11.84
CA ASP A 3 32.19 19.46 -10.68
C ASP A 3 31.54 18.13 -10.24
N VAL A 4 32.17 17.45 -9.28
CA VAL A 4 31.58 16.37 -8.49
C VAL A 4 30.76 17.04 -7.39
N ASN A 5 29.51 17.39 -7.71
CA ASN A 5 28.46 17.58 -6.70
C ASN A 5 27.08 17.53 -7.37
N ASP A 6 26.85 16.47 -8.14
CA ASP A 6 25.50 15.94 -8.37
C ASP A 6 25.17 15.02 -7.19
N VAL A 7 25.03 15.59 -5.98
CA VAL A 7 24.39 14.86 -4.89
C VAL A 7 22.92 14.86 -5.27
N LYS A 8 22.53 13.84 -6.05
CA LYS A 8 21.12 13.56 -6.31
C LYS A 8 20.44 13.57 -4.96
N THR A 9 19.49 14.49 -4.79
CA THR A 9 18.43 14.33 -3.82
C THR A 9 17.71 13.06 -4.23
N GLU A 10 18.21 11.91 -3.79
CA GLU A 10 17.54 10.64 -3.96
C GLU A 10 16.32 10.75 -3.06
N THR A 11 15.22 11.24 -3.62
CA THR A 11 13.89 11.12 -3.03
C THR A 11 13.79 9.71 -2.48
N GLU A 12 13.72 9.56 -1.16
CA GLU A 12 13.62 8.25 -0.51
C GLU A 12 12.55 7.45 -1.26
N PRO A 13 12.81 6.19 -1.66
CA PRO A 13 11.90 5.45 -2.52
C PRO A 13 10.60 5.15 -1.76
N MET A 14 9.64 6.07 -1.89
CA MET A 14 8.28 5.92 -1.38
C MET A 14 7.55 4.92 -2.27
N ILE A 15 7.01 3.87 -1.65
CA ILE A 15 6.21 2.85 -2.32
C ILE A 15 4.75 3.26 -2.18
N ASN A 16 4.09 3.44 -3.32
CA ASN A 16 2.66 3.59 -3.36
C ASN A 16 2.05 2.29 -3.87
N ILE A 17 1.31 1.59 -3.00
CA ILE A 17 0.68 0.31 -3.32
C ILE A 17 -0.26 0.40 -4.54
N ARG A 18 -0.80 1.59 -4.83
CA ARG A 18 -1.69 1.83 -5.99
C ARG A 18 -0.96 1.86 -7.34
N ASP A 19 0.37 1.99 -7.32
CA ASP A 19 1.20 1.89 -8.52
C ASP A 19 1.58 0.43 -8.86
N LEU A 20 1.16 -0.53 -8.03
CA LEU A 20 1.40 -1.95 -8.25
C LEU A 20 0.20 -2.62 -8.93
N SER A 21 0.49 -3.35 -10.00
CA SER A 21 -0.45 -4.25 -10.67
C SER A 21 0.03 -5.69 -10.51
N ILE A 22 -0.75 -6.53 -9.84
CA ILE A 22 -0.38 -7.94 -9.60
C ILE A 22 -1.14 -8.82 -10.60
N ARG A 23 -0.41 -9.58 -11.42
CA ARG A 23 -1.01 -10.53 -12.37
C ARG A 23 -1.29 -11.87 -11.69
N CYS A 24 -2.45 -12.46 -11.94
CA CYS A 24 -2.77 -13.80 -11.48
C CYS A 24 -2.01 -14.83 -12.31
N GLY A 25 -1.30 -15.75 -11.66
CA GLY A 25 -0.58 -16.83 -12.32
C GLY A 25 -1.47 -17.93 -12.93
N CYS A 26 -2.78 -17.89 -12.70
CA CYS A 26 -3.72 -18.92 -13.15
C CYS A 26 -4.55 -18.49 -14.37
N CYS A 27 -5.29 -17.38 -14.28
CA CYS A 27 -6.13 -16.88 -15.37
C CYS A 27 -5.45 -15.78 -16.20
N GLU A 28 -4.21 -15.42 -15.88
CA GLU A 28 -3.44 -14.37 -16.58
C GLU A 28 -4.05 -12.96 -16.53
N THR A 29 -5.15 -12.74 -15.81
CA THR A 29 -5.75 -11.43 -15.56
C THR A 29 -5.11 -10.74 -14.37
N TYR A 30 -5.48 -9.48 -14.10
CA TYR A 30 -5.01 -8.77 -12.91
C TYR A 30 -5.81 -9.16 -11.66
N GLN A 31 -5.15 -9.08 -10.52
CA GLN A 31 -5.74 -9.21 -9.19
C GLN A 31 -6.12 -7.83 -8.67
N THR A 32 -7.21 -7.75 -7.94
CA THR A 32 -7.73 -6.54 -7.32
C THR A 32 -7.31 -6.51 -5.84
N LEU A 33 -6.98 -5.33 -5.32
CA LEU A 33 -6.72 -5.15 -3.90
C LEU A 33 -8.03 -5.38 -3.12
N SER A 34 -8.08 -6.43 -2.31
CA SER A 34 -9.26 -6.86 -1.58
C SER A 34 -9.25 -6.41 -0.12
N SER A 35 -8.08 -6.45 0.53
CA SER A 35 -7.97 -6.12 1.95
C SER A 35 -6.64 -5.45 2.31
N TYR A 36 -6.66 -4.69 3.41
CA TYR A 36 -5.53 -4.00 4.00
C TYR A 36 -5.50 -4.25 5.50
N ALA A 37 -4.32 -4.62 6.02
CA ALA A 37 -4.06 -4.78 7.44
C ALA A 37 -2.82 -3.96 7.83
N PRO A 38 -2.96 -2.91 8.65
CA PRO A 38 -1.81 -2.17 9.18
C PRO A 38 -1.03 -3.04 10.17
N GLY A 39 0.29 -2.85 10.22
CA GLY A 39 1.17 -3.50 11.19
C GLY A 39 2.25 -2.56 11.72
N ASP A 40 2.90 -2.94 12.82
CA ASP A 40 3.92 -2.11 13.50
C ASP A 40 5.21 -1.91 12.70
N GLY A 41 5.46 -2.73 11.68
CA GLY A 41 6.64 -2.62 10.81
C GLY A 41 6.31 -2.67 9.33
N TYR A 42 5.37 -3.54 8.96
CA TYR A 42 4.91 -3.74 7.59
C TYR A 42 3.40 -3.66 7.52
N ASN A 43 2.91 -2.94 6.50
CA ASN A 43 1.53 -2.97 6.08
C ASN A 43 1.31 -4.14 5.14
N VAL A 44 0.24 -4.89 5.35
CA VAL A 44 -0.08 -6.08 4.57
C VAL A 44 -1.29 -5.79 3.67
N TYR A 45 -1.08 -5.96 2.37
CA TYR A 45 -2.09 -5.80 1.34
C TYR A 45 -2.44 -7.15 0.75
N THR A 46 -3.73 -7.47 0.72
CA THR A 46 -4.24 -8.72 0.16
C THR A 46 -4.83 -8.45 -1.22
N TYR A 47 -4.26 -9.09 -2.23
CA TYR A 47 -4.76 -9.10 -3.59
C TYR A 47 -5.46 -10.42 -3.88
N GLU A 48 -6.64 -10.32 -4.50
CA GLU A 48 -7.43 -11.48 -4.89
C GLU A 48 -7.79 -11.38 -6.38
N CYS A 49 -7.86 -12.52 -7.04
CA CYS A 49 -8.29 -12.55 -8.43
C CYS A 49 -9.79 -12.26 -8.49
N GLU A 50 -10.19 -11.27 -9.30
CA GLU A 50 -11.59 -10.87 -9.48
C GLU A 50 -12.38 -11.83 -10.38
N ASN A 51 -11.69 -12.74 -11.09
CA ASN A 51 -12.34 -13.65 -12.00
C ASN A 51 -12.95 -14.83 -11.22
N ASP A 52 -14.26 -15.05 -11.31
CA ASP A 52 -15.00 -16.19 -10.69
C ASP A 52 -14.45 -17.58 -11.09
N THR A 53 -13.52 -17.61 -12.04
CA THR A 53 -12.83 -18.82 -12.49
C THR A 53 -11.73 -19.27 -11.51
N CYS A 54 -11.09 -18.35 -10.81
CA CYS A 54 -9.97 -18.66 -9.92
C CYS A 54 -10.43 -18.80 -8.47
N ARG A 55 -10.00 -19.87 -7.79
CA ARG A 55 -10.24 -20.03 -6.36
C ARG A 55 -9.36 -19.04 -5.59
N PRO A 56 -9.92 -18.06 -4.86
CA PRO A 56 -9.15 -17.03 -4.17
C PRO A 56 -8.15 -17.64 -3.17
N GLU A 57 -8.52 -18.77 -2.54
CA GLU A 57 -7.66 -19.52 -1.62
C GLU A 57 -6.34 -19.98 -2.24
N GLN A 58 -6.26 -20.14 -3.57
CA GLN A 58 -5.08 -20.59 -4.29
C GLN A 58 -4.32 -19.46 -4.99
N THR A 59 -4.99 -18.34 -5.29
CA THR A 59 -4.41 -17.23 -6.06
C THR A 59 -4.17 -15.98 -5.24
N ARG A 60 -4.58 -15.94 -3.96
CA ARG A 60 -4.39 -14.81 -3.06
C ARG A 60 -2.91 -14.47 -2.92
N THR A 61 -2.59 -13.20 -3.17
CA THR A 61 -1.24 -12.67 -3.02
C THR A 61 -1.19 -11.70 -1.84
N LEU A 62 -0.24 -11.90 -0.94
CA LEU A 62 0.04 -10.97 0.16
C LEU A 62 1.24 -10.11 -0.23
N VAL A 63 1.08 -8.79 -0.12
CA VAL A 63 2.14 -7.82 -0.38
C VAL A 63 2.42 -7.08 0.91
N GLU A 64 3.65 -7.20 1.40
CA GLU A 64 4.11 -6.53 2.62
C GLU A 64 4.93 -5.30 2.24
N VAL A 65 4.52 -4.13 2.71
CA VAL A 65 5.21 -2.85 2.46
C VAL A 65 5.68 -2.28 3.78
N PRO A 66 6.97 -1.93 3.94
CA PRO A 66 7.45 -1.27 5.15
C PRO A 66 6.66 0.02 5.41
N VAL A 67 6.17 0.21 6.64
CA VAL A 67 5.33 1.37 7.01
C VAL A 67 6.01 2.71 6.67
N VAL A 68 7.33 2.79 6.89
CA VAL A 68 8.14 3.99 6.63
C VAL A 68 8.24 4.35 5.14
N LEU A 69 7.97 3.40 4.24
CA LEU A 69 7.99 3.61 2.78
C LEU A 69 6.59 3.68 2.19
N ASP A 70 5.55 3.28 2.92
CA ASP A 70 4.19 3.17 2.40
C ASP A 70 3.48 4.53 2.31
N LEU A 71 3.54 5.15 1.12
CA LEU A 71 2.90 6.43 0.85
C LEU A 71 1.37 6.38 0.97
N PHE A 72 0.76 5.23 0.68
CA PHE A 72 -0.70 5.09 0.71
C PHE A 72 -1.20 5.11 2.16
N ALA A 73 -0.56 4.36 3.05
CA ALA A 73 -0.89 4.36 4.48
C ALA A 73 -0.50 5.69 5.15
N GLN A 74 0.63 6.30 4.77
CA GLN A 74 1.08 7.58 5.31
C GLN A 74 0.18 8.77 4.94
N ARG A 75 -0.61 8.68 3.87
CA ARG A 75 -1.58 9.72 3.47
C ARG A 75 -2.80 9.81 4.38
N HIS A 76 -2.98 8.91 5.34
CA HIS A 76 -4.07 8.96 6.32
C HIS A 76 -3.63 9.22 7.79
N PRO A 77 -2.87 10.29 8.12
CA PRO A 77 -2.74 10.71 9.52
C PRO A 77 -3.90 11.63 9.97
N GLU A 78 -4.86 11.97 9.12
CA GLU A 78 -6.01 12.79 9.50
C GLU A 78 -7.12 11.98 10.21
N SER A 79 -6.76 11.37 11.35
CA SER A 79 -7.70 11.32 12.47
C SER A 79 -7.62 12.66 13.21
N GLY A 80 -8.01 13.73 12.52
CA GLY A 80 -8.33 14.99 13.17
C GLY A 80 -9.59 14.76 13.99
N CYS A 81 -9.42 14.39 15.26
CA CYS A 81 -10.38 14.81 16.28
C CYS A 81 -10.14 16.29 16.62
N ASP A 82 -10.20 17.15 15.61
CA ASP A 82 -10.30 18.61 15.76
C ASP A 82 -11.79 18.95 15.61
N GLY A 83 -12.55 18.69 16.67
CA GLY A 83 -14.01 18.80 16.61
C GLY A 83 -14.64 18.49 17.95
N GLY A 84 -14.65 19.51 18.82
CA GLY A 84 -15.16 19.52 20.19
C GLY A 84 -16.12 18.38 20.58
N CYS A 85 -15.68 17.59 21.57
CA CYS A 85 -16.58 16.84 22.43
C CYS A 85 -17.47 17.84 23.16
N GLY A 86 -18.62 18.17 22.57
CA GLY A 86 -19.71 18.86 23.25
C GLY A 86 -20.30 17.91 24.28
N THR A 87 -19.82 17.97 25.51
CA THR A 87 -20.58 17.48 26.67
C THR A 87 -21.80 18.39 26.84
N GLY A 88 -22.92 17.97 26.25
CA GLY A 88 -24.24 18.50 26.61
C GLY A 88 -24.60 18.04 28.01
N GLY A 89 -24.84 18.99 28.90
CA GLY A 89 -25.42 18.84 30.24
C GLY A 89 -26.39 19.97 30.49
#